data_AF-A0A0D8ZX97-F1
#
_entry.id   AF-A0A0D8ZX97-F1
#
_cell.length_a   1.000
_cell.length_b   1.000
_cell.length_c   1.000
_cell.angle_alpha   90.00
_cell.angle_beta   90.00
_cell.angle_gamma   90.00
#
_symmetry.space_group_name_H-M   'P 1'
#
loop_
_entity.id
_entity.type
_entity.pdbx_description
1 polymer ?
#
loop_
_entity_poly.entity_id
_entity_poly.type
_entity_poly.pdbx_seq_one_letter_code
_entity_poly.pdbx_strand_id
1 'polypeptide(L)'
;MDNINALNSFAIAQISLDLYLPQQVEAIASQAKVGTRIPQRKANYSDKTRIRFKDAQGMVFRRTGLKTSSEVKKYLKVLKISLDLRLTSAWREINLNLVEKIVALITNCPLFKVGDRVYSLEYSPSQIRLEPWSPFVVRAIADGMVVLE
;
A
#
# COMPACT_ATOMS: atom_id res chain seq x y z
N MET A 1 -35.48 43.82 2.71
CA MET A 1 -34.10 44.19 2.28
C MET A 1 -33.05 43.25 2.90
N ASP A 2 -33.48 42.17 3.54
CA ASP A 2 -32.64 41.38 4.46
C ASP A 2 -31.82 40.30 3.76
N ASN A 3 -32.26 39.83 2.58
CA ASN A 3 -31.55 38.81 1.80
C ASN A 3 -30.22 39.30 1.19
N ILE A 4 -30.10 40.59 0.86
CA ILE A 4 -28.86 41.15 0.30
C ILE A 4 -27.78 41.22 1.40
N ASN A 5 -28.17 41.58 2.62
CA ASN A 5 -27.26 41.63 3.76
C ASN A 5 -26.78 40.23 4.20
N ALA A 6 -27.65 39.22 4.11
CA ALA A 6 -27.29 37.82 4.39
C ALA A 6 -26.35 37.22 3.32
N LEU A 7 -26.56 37.55 2.05
CA LEU A 7 -25.65 37.12 0.97
C LEU A 7 -24.28 37.81 1.07
N ASN A 8 -24.27 39.09 1.43
CA ASN A 8 -23.02 39.83 1.63
C ASN A 8 -22.24 39.33 2.84
N SER A 9 -22.90 39.01 3.96
CA SER A 9 -22.23 38.45 5.14
C SER A 9 -21.67 37.05 4.87
N PHE A 10 -22.37 36.22 4.10
CA PHE A 10 -21.88 34.91 3.67
C PHE A 10 -20.67 35.02 2.73
N ALA A 11 -20.72 35.93 1.76
CA ALA A 11 -19.60 36.18 0.86
C ALA A 11 -18.35 36.67 1.62
N ILE A 12 -18.52 37.56 2.59
CA ILE A 12 -17.43 38.04 3.45
C ILE A 12 -16.86 36.91 4.31
N ALA A 13 -17.70 36.04 4.87
CA ALA A 13 -17.27 34.89 5.64
C ALA A 13 -16.48 33.87 4.80
N GLN A 14 -16.92 33.60 3.56
CA GLN A 14 -16.23 32.70 2.64
C GLN A 14 -14.85 33.24 2.23
N ILE A 15 -14.77 34.53 1.88
CA ILE A 15 -13.50 35.20 1.55
C ILE A 15 -12.54 35.16 2.74
N SER A 16 -13.05 35.35 3.95
CA SER A 16 -12.24 35.31 5.18
C SER A 16 -11.70 33.89 5.46
N LEU A 17 -12.51 32.85 5.19
CA LEU A 17 -12.11 31.45 5.33
C LEU A 17 -11.02 31.09 4.30
N ASP A 18 -11.21 31.50 3.05
CA ASP A 18 -10.29 31.22 1.94
C ASP A 18 -8.94 31.93 2.10
N LEU A 19 -8.90 33.07 2.81
CA LEU A 19 -7.66 33.76 3.19
C LEU A 19 -6.92 33.07 4.35
N TYR A 20 -7.64 32.38 5.24
CA TYR A 20 -7.07 31.75 6.44
C TYR A 20 -6.56 30.32 6.19
N LEU A 21 -7.19 29.61 5.25
CA LEU A 21 -6.82 28.25 4.83
C LEU A 21 -5.34 28.11 4.38
N PRO A 22 -4.80 28.98 3.51
CA PRO A 22 -3.40 28.89 3.08
C PRO A 22 -2.41 29.05 4.23
N GLN A 23 -2.70 29.96 5.18
CA GLN A 23 -1.83 30.20 6.34
C GLN A 23 -1.81 28.99 7.28
N GLN A 24 -2.94 28.32 7.48
CA GLN A 24 -2.99 27.09 8.28
C GLN A 24 -2.25 25.93 7.61
N VAL A 25 -2.39 25.77 6.29
CA VAL A 25 -1.68 24.74 5.52
C VAL A 25 -0.17 24.97 5.56
N GLU A 26 0.28 26.21 5.44
CA GLU A 26 1.70 26.57 5.54
C GLU A 26 2.25 26.35 6.96
N ALA A 27 1.48 26.69 8.00
CA ALA A 27 1.85 26.42 9.39
C ALA A 27 2.02 24.91 9.65
N ILE A 28 1.08 24.08 9.18
CA ILE A 28 1.16 22.61 9.31
C ILE A 28 2.36 22.06 8.51
N ALA A 29 2.57 22.54 7.29
CA ALA A 29 3.68 22.10 6.44
C ALA A 29 5.04 22.49 7.03
N SER A 30 5.15 23.64 7.71
CA SER A 30 6.37 24.08 8.39
C SER A 30 6.73 23.21 9.60
N GLN A 31 5.72 22.71 10.33
CA GLN A 31 5.92 21.75 11.44
C GLN A 31 6.39 20.38 10.94
N ALA A 32 5.91 19.93 9.78
CA ALA A 32 6.33 18.67 9.16
C ALA A 32 7.77 18.70 8.60
N LYS A 33 8.32 19.90 8.32
CA LYS A 33 9.71 20.09 7.85
C LYS A 33 10.76 20.06 8.96
N VAL A 34 10.35 19.98 10.23
CA VAL A 34 11.27 19.61 11.31
C VAL A 34 11.62 18.14 11.08
N GLY A 35 12.64 17.91 10.25
CA GLY A 35 13.22 16.59 10.04
C GLY A 35 13.36 15.96 11.41
N THR A 36 12.67 14.84 11.60
CA THR A 36 12.69 14.09 12.84
C THR A 36 14.13 13.64 13.03
N ARG A 37 14.96 14.50 13.63
CA ARG A 37 16.20 14.11 14.29
C ARG A 37 15.74 13.24 15.43
N ILE A 38 15.50 11.97 15.13
CA ILE A 38 15.40 10.94 16.14
C ILE A 38 16.70 11.07 16.91
N PRO A 39 16.68 11.49 18.18
CA PRO A 39 17.91 11.61 18.95
C PRO A 39 18.54 10.22 18.94
N GLN A 40 19.63 10.08 18.19
CA GLN A 40 20.37 8.84 18.14
C GLN A 40 21.17 8.77 19.45
N ARG A 41 20.49 8.37 20.53
CA ARG A 41 21.14 8.04 21.80
C ARG A 41 22.20 6.98 21.52
N LYS A 42 23.41 7.14 22.07
CA LYS A 42 24.39 6.05 22.13
C LYS A 42 23.72 4.88 22.85
N ALA A 43 23.49 3.80 22.14
CA ALA A 43 22.73 2.66 22.64
C ALA A 43 23.53 1.93 23.73
N ASN A 44 22.97 1.83 24.93
CA ASN A 44 23.48 0.93 25.95
C ASN A 44 23.15 -0.52 25.54
N TYR A 45 24.11 -1.43 25.72
CA TYR A 45 24.00 -2.83 25.31
C TYR A 45 22.85 -3.58 26.01
N SER A 46 22.35 -3.04 27.13
CA SER A 46 21.29 -3.59 27.98
C SER A 46 19.87 -3.10 27.64
N ASP A 47 19.70 -2.32 26.58
CA ASP A 47 18.39 -1.75 26.26
C ASP A 47 17.43 -2.84 25.76
N LYS A 48 16.54 -3.29 26.66
CA LYS A 48 15.53 -4.34 26.41
C LYS A 48 14.52 -3.96 25.33
N THR A 49 14.39 -2.66 25.03
CA THR A 49 13.47 -2.14 24.01
C THR A 49 14.08 -2.12 22.60
N ARG A 50 15.38 -2.46 22.46
CA ARG A 50 16.06 -2.48 21.18
C ARG A 50 15.67 -3.70 20.35
N ILE A 51 15.19 -3.44 19.14
CA ILE A 51 15.07 -4.47 18.09
C ILE A 51 16.48 -4.83 17.61
N ARG A 52 16.89 -6.09 17.75
CA ARG A 52 18.19 -6.56 17.26
C ARG A 52 18.13 -6.76 15.75
N PHE A 53 19.30 -6.80 15.10
CA PHE A 53 19.40 -7.07 13.67
C PHE A 53 18.68 -8.36 13.26
N LYS A 54 18.93 -9.46 13.99
CA LYS A 54 18.29 -10.76 13.75
C LYS A 54 16.76 -10.70 13.88
N ASP A 55 16.27 -9.92 14.84
CA ASP A 55 14.84 -9.77 15.08
C ASP A 55 14.18 -8.99 13.94
N ALA A 56 14.74 -7.84 13.56
CA ALA A 56 14.25 -7.03 12.45
C ALA A 56 14.26 -7.81 11.13
N GLN A 57 15.33 -8.57 10.87
CA GLN A 57 15.42 -9.45 9.71
C GLN A 57 14.35 -10.55 9.76
N GLY A 58 14.18 -11.19 10.92
CA GLY A 58 13.16 -12.22 11.13
C GLY A 58 11.74 -11.70 10.93
N MET A 59 11.43 -10.46 11.32
CA MET A 59 10.13 -9.83 11.08
C MET A 59 9.83 -9.71 9.59
N VAL A 60 10.79 -9.24 8.80
CA VAL A 60 10.63 -9.12 7.35
C VAL A 60 10.43 -10.49 6.70
N PHE A 61 11.23 -11.49 7.08
CA PHE A 61 11.11 -12.85 6.54
C PHE A 61 9.76 -13.50 6.85
N ARG A 62 9.25 -13.34 8.08
CA ARG A 62 7.92 -13.85 8.44
C ARG A 62 6.79 -13.22 7.63
N ARG A 63 6.86 -11.92 7.36
CA ARG A 63 5.81 -11.22 6.60
C ARG A 63 5.89 -11.43 5.10
N THR A 64 7.09 -11.59 4.56
CA THR A 64 7.32 -11.73 3.11
C THR A 64 7.38 -13.19 2.65
N GLY A 65 7.60 -14.14 3.55
CA GLY A 65 7.85 -15.55 3.22
C GLY A 65 9.24 -15.82 2.64
N LEU A 66 10.08 -14.78 2.50
CA LEU A 66 11.44 -14.89 1.97
C LEU A 66 12.39 -15.47 3.01
N LYS A 67 13.38 -16.24 2.55
CA LYS A 67 14.33 -16.95 3.44
C LYS A 67 15.70 -16.28 3.46
N THR A 68 16.06 -15.58 2.38
CA THR A 68 17.41 -15.05 2.19
C THR A 68 17.41 -13.54 2.01
N SER A 69 18.51 -12.89 2.44
CA SER A 69 18.70 -11.45 2.22
C SER A 69 18.93 -11.11 0.74
N SER A 70 19.43 -12.06 -0.04
CA SER A 70 19.61 -11.91 -1.49
C SER A 70 18.26 -11.86 -2.22
N GLU A 71 17.26 -12.64 -1.80
CA GLU A 71 15.89 -12.53 -2.31
C GLU A 71 15.32 -11.14 -2.06
N VAL A 72 15.40 -10.64 -0.82
CA VAL A 72 14.93 -9.28 -0.47
C VAL A 72 15.62 -8.24 -1.36
N LYS A 73 16.93 -8.38 -1.59
CA LYS A 73 17.70 -7.49 -2.46
C LYS A 73 17.22 -7.49 -3.91
N LYS A 74 16.74 -8.62 -4.45
CA LYS A 74 16.15 -8.70 -5.80
C LYS A 74 14.90 -7.82 -5.89
N TYR A 75 13.99 -7.93 -4.93
CA TYR A 75 12.75 -7.14 -4.92
C TYR A 75 13.01 -5.66 -4.67
N LEU A 76 13.96 -5.30 -3.81
CA LEU A 76 14.38 -3.91 -3.63
C LEU A 76 14.95 -3.31 -4.93
N LYS A 77 15.69 -4.11 -5.71
CA LYS A 77 16.19 -3.69 -7.04
C LYS A 77 15.04 -3.42 -8.02
N VAL A 78 14.01 -4.27 -8.03
CA VAL A 78 12.80 -4.06 -8.86
C VAL A 78 12.08 -2.77 -8.46
N LEU A 79 11.99 -2.49 -7.16
CA LEU A 79 11.42 -1.25 -6.63
C LEU A 79 12.31 -0.01 -6.82
N LYS A 80 13.51 -0.16 -7.40
CA LYS A 80 14.52 0.90 -7.58
C LYS A 80 14.94 1.58 -6.26
N ILE A 81 14.93 0.84 -5.15
CA ILE A 81 15.33 1.34 -3.82
C ILE A 81 16.67 0.72 -3.43
N SER A 82 17.64 1.56 -3.08
CA SER A 82 18.92 1.13 -2.51
C SER A 82 18.89 1.27 -0.98
N LEU A 83 19.01 0.14 -0.28
CA LEU A 83 19.14 0.09 1.17
C LEU A 83 20.35 -0.76 1.55
N ASP A 84 21.11 -0.32 2.56
CA ASP A 84 22.18 -1.13 3.13
C ASP A 84 21.61 -2.16 4.12
N LEU A 85 21.44 -3.39 3.63
CA LEU A 85 20.91 -4.52 4.42
C LEU A 85 21.83 -4.97 5.56
N ARG A 86 23.00 -4.36 5.77
CA ARG A 86 23.83 -4.58 6.96
C ARG A 86 23.29 -3.81 8.18
N LEU A 87 22.47 -2.80 7.97
CA LEU A 87 21.96 -1.93 9.03
C LEU A 87 20.60 -2.43 9.55
N THR A 88 20.40 -2.40 10.86
CA THR A 88 19.10 -2.74 11.48
C THR A 88 18.01 -1.74 11.08
N SER A 89 18.37 -0.47 10.85
CA SER A 89 17.45 0.56 10.36
C SER A 89 16.88 0.21 8.98
N ALA A 90 17.68 -0.36 8.08
CA ALA A 90 17.20 -0.79 6.77
C ALA A 90 16.13 -1.88 6.88
N TRP A 91 16.34 -2.88 7.75
CA TRP A 91 15.34 -3.93 7.98
C TRP A 91 14.06 -3.40 8.62
N ARG A 92 14.17 -2.40 9.50
CA ARG A 92 13.01 -1.73 10.10
C ARG A 92 12.23 -0.95 9.04
N GLU A 93 12.93 -0.20 8.19
CA GLU A 93 12.34 0.54 7.08
C GLU A 93 11.61 -0.38 6.11
N ILE A 94 12.24 -1.51 5.76
CA ILE A 94 11.61 -2.54 4.93
C ILE A 94 10.34 -3.03 5.60
N ASN A 95 10.40 -3.40 6.88
CA ASN A 95 9.26 -3.93 7.60
C ASN A 95 8.08 -2.95 7.69
N LEU A 96 8.35 -1.65 7.87
CA LEU A 96 7.31 -0.64 8.03
C LEU A 96 6.71 -0.21 6.69
N ASN A 97 7.54 0.06 5.68
CA ASN A 97 7.11 0.79 4.49
C ASN A 97 7.17 -0.01 3.19
N LEU A 98 7.97 -1.08 3.13
CA LEU A 98 8.25 -1.79 1.86
C LEU A 98 7.73 -3.23 1.83
N VAL A 99 7.41 -3.84 2.97
CA VAL A 99 6.95 -5.24 3.03
C VAL A 99 5.72 -5.46 2.16
N GLU A 100 4.72 -4.59 2.20
CA GLU A 100 3.50 -4.75 1.41
C GLU A 100 3.78 -4.69 -0.10
N LYS A 101 4.69 -3.79 -0.51
CA LYS A 101 5.13 -3.69 -1.91
C LYS A 101 5.89 -4.94 -2.35
N ILE A 102 6.74 -5.49 -1.48
CA ILE A 102 7.47 -6.73 -1.76
C ILE A 102 6.50 -7.91 -1.86
N VAL A 103 5.53 -8.02 -0.94
CA VAL A 103 4.51 -9.07 -0.97
C VAL A 103 3.67 -8.98 -2.24
N ALA A 104 3.22 -7.78 -2.62
CA ALA A 104 2.47 -7.56 -3.86
C ALA A 104 3.28 -7.99 -5.10
N LEU A 105 4.60 -7.73 -5.13
CA LEU A 105 5.47 -8.21 -6.21
C LEU A 105 5.63 -9.73 -6.22
N ILE A 106 5.65 -10.38 -5.06
CA ILE A 106 5.72 -11.84 -4.96
C ILE A 106 4.42 -12.46 -5.48
N THR A 107 3.26 -11.94 -5.08
CA THR A 107 1.96 -12.48 -5.48
C THR A 107 1.62 -12.19 -6.94
N ASN A 108 2.02 -11.03 -7.46
CA ASN A 108 1.74 -10.63 -8.84
C ASN A 108 2.87 -11.02 -9.81
N CYS A 109 3.91 -11.72 -9.34
CA CYS A 109 4.96 -12.20 -10.23
C CYS A 109 4.36 -13.23 -11.19
N PRO A 110 4.50 -13.05 -12.51
CA PRO A 110 4.05 -14.05 -13.46
C PRO A 110 4.78 -15.36 -13.16
N LEU A 111 4.01 -16.44 -12.97
CA LEU A 111 4.52 -17.79 -12.73
C LEU A 111 5.45 -18.30 -13.85
N PHE A 112 5.43 -17.63 -15.00
CA PHE A 112 6.08 -18.06 -16.22
C PHE A 112 7.04 -16.97 -16.73
N LYS A 113 8.17 -17.41 -17.27
CA LYS A 113 9.16 -16.57 -17.96
C LYS A 113 9.02 -16.70 -19.47
N VAL A 114 9.52 -15.71 -20.19
CA VAL A 114 9.61 -15.77 -21.66
C VAL A 114 10.50 -16.95 -22.05
N GLY A 115 9.92 -17.92 -22.77
CA GLY A 115 10.59 -19.16 -23.18
C GLY A 115 10.19 -20.41 -22.40
N ASP A 116 9.42 -20.29 -21.33
CA ASP A 116 8.89 -21.46 -20.62
C ASP A 116 7.85 -22.18 -21.51
N ARG A 117 7.98 -23.50 -21.61
CA ARG A 117 6.96 -24.34 -22.24
C ARG A 117 5.82 -24.52 -21.25
N VAL A 118 4.74 -23.79 -21.48
CA VAL A 118 3.49 -23.90 -20.71
C VAL A 118 2.48 -24.75 -21.46
N TYR A 119 1.81 -25.63 -20.73
CA TYR A 119 0.65 -26.36 -21.22
C TYR A 119 -0.61 -25.59 -20.83
N SER A 120 -1.50 -25.39 -21.79
CA SER A 120 -2.85 -24.88 -21.49
C SER A 120 -3.57 -25.95 -20.69
N LEU A 121 -3.94 -25.63 -19.44
CA LEU A 121 -4.97 -26.39 -18.76
C LEU A 121 -6.29 -25.99 -19.43
N GLU A 122 -6.84 -26.87 -20.26
CA GLU A 122 -8.21 -26.76 -20.73
C GLU A 122 -9.14 -26.91 -19.52
N TYR A 123 -9.33 -25.79 -18.81
CA TYR A 123 -10.33 -25.71 -17.78
C TYR A 123 -11.68 -25.67 -18.48
N SER A 124 -12.35 -26.82 -18.52
CA SER A 124 -13.77 -26.88 -18.80
C SER A 124 -14.49 -26.54 -17.50
N PRO A 125 -14.89 -25.28 -17.23
CA PRO A 125 -15.76 -25.01 -16.09
C PRO A 125 -16.94 -25.96 -16.26
N SER A 126 -17.14 -26.85 -15.29
CA SER A 126 -18.30 -27.72 -15.26
C SER A 126 -19.51 -26.87 -15.60
N GLN A 127 -20.09 -27.13 -16.77
CA GLN A 127 -21.29 -26.46 -17.25
C GLN A 127 -22.22 -26.37 -16.05
N ILE A 128 -22.55 -25.15 -15.62
CA ILE A 128 -23.58 -24.95 -14.62
C ILE A 128 -24.80 -25.64 -15.22
N ARG A 129 -25.11 -26.84 -14.71
CA ARG A 129 -26.40 -27.48 -14.95
C ARG A 129 -27.39 -26.54 -14.30
N LEU A 130 -27.92 -25.62 -15.10
CA LEU A 130 -29.15 -24.92 -14.77
C LEU A 130 -30.19 -26.03 -14.66
N GLU A 131 -30.49 -26.44 -13.43
CA GLU A 131 -31.64 -27.28 -13.16
C GLU A 131 -32.89 -26.54 -13.70
N PRO A 132 -33.79 -27.22 -14.41
CA PRO A 132 -34.84 -26.57 -15.21
C PRO A 132 -35.98 -25.93 -14.39
N TRP A 133 -35.78 -25.61 -13.11
CA TRP A 133 -36.86 -25.23 -12.19
C TRP A 133 -36.69 -23.86 -11.50
N SER A 134 -36.07 -22.88 -12.17
CA SER A 134 -36.33 -21.48 -11.82
C SER A 134 -36.30 -20.57 -13.05
N PRO A 135 -37.39 -19.86 -13.39
CA PRO A 135 -37.42 -18.96 -14.53
C PRO A 135 -36.75 -17.63 -14.15
N PHE A 136 -35.43 -17.55 -14.31
CA PHE A 136 -34.75 -16.26 -14.34
C PHE A 136 -34.46 -15.89 -15.78
N VAL A 137 -34.86 -14.69 -16.19
CA VAL A 137 -34.61 -14.19 -17.55
C VAL A 137 -33.29 -13.43 -17.52
N VAL A 138 -32.28 -13.95 -18.23
CA VAL A 138 -31.00 -13.25 -18.38
C VAL A 138 -31.23 -11.99 -19.20
N ARG A 139 -31.09 -10.83 -18.56
CA ARG A 139 -31.38 -9.52 -19.20
C ARG A 139 -30.21 -9.01 -20.04
N ALA A 140 -28.97 -9.20 -19.58
CA ALA A 140 -27.74 -8.90 -20.31
C ALA A 140 -26.50 -9.51 -19.64
N ILE A 141 -25.40 -9.61 -20.39
CA ILE A 141 -24.06 -9.93 -19.87
C ILE A 141 -23.18 -8.69 -20.08
N ALA A 142 -22.68 -8.10 -19.00
CA ALA A 142 -21.72 -7.00 -19.02
C ALA A 142 -20.57 -7.32 -18.06
N ASP A 143 -19.32 -7.09 -18.50
CA ASP A 143 -18.09 -7.28 -17.71
C ASP A 143 -17.97 -8.64 -17.00
N GLY A 144 -18.44 -9.70 -17.65
CA GLY A 144 -18.31 -11.07 -17.13
C GLY A 144 -19.18 -11.40 -15.92
N MET A 145 -20.12 -10.53 -15.54
CA MET A 145 -21.13 -10.81 -14.51
C MET A 145 -22.53 -10.87 -15.13
N VAL A 146 -23.30 -11.89 -14.76
CA VAL A 146 -24.68 -12.09 -15.23
C VAL A 146 -25.62 -11.34 -14.29
N VAL A 147 -26.37 -10.39 -14.82
CA VAL A 147 -27.44 -9.71 -14.08
C VAL A 147 -28.74 -10.47 -14.30
N LEU A 148 -29.33 -10.98 -13.20
CA LEU A 148 -30.57 -11.76 -13.19
C LEU A 148 -31.76 -10.88 -12.77
N GLU A 149 -32.91 -11.09 -13.40
CA GLU A 149 -34.24 -10.59 -12.99
C GLU A 149 -35.15 -11.75 -12.59
#